data_AF-A0A4C2E0D2-F1
#
_entry.id   AF-A0A4C2E0D2-F1
#
_cell.length_a   1.000
_cell.length_b   1.000
_cell.length_c   1.000
_cell.angle_alpha   90.00
_cell.angle_beta   90.00
_cell.angle_gamma   90.00
#
_symmetry.space_group_name_H-M   'P 1'
#
loop_
_entity.id
_entity.type
_entity.pdbx_description
1 polymer ?
#
loop_
_entity_poly.entity_id
_entity_poly.type
_entity_poly.pdbx_seq_one_letter_code
_entity_poly.pdbx_strand_id
1 'polypeptide(L)'
;MSEGSNISNHDARLPIWVLSPREEKEARLNLKKTAYQKCDDLVRSMAECAKANGLKVFPACDKQRDKMTECILFYQVDTKYLDQERDKIVEKKINRLDEQIKRRRG
;
A
#
# COMPACT_ATOMS: atom_id res chain seq x y z
N MET A 1 -49.53 0.58 -5.13
CA MET A 1 -48.45 1.54 -5.41
C MET A 1 -47.15 0.78 -5.20
N SER A 2 -46.51 0.38 -6.30
CA SER A 2 -45.35 -0.51 -6.30
C SER A 2 -44.19 0.23 -6.94
N GLU A 3 -43.21 0.64 -6.15
CA GLU A 3 -41.88 1.06 -6.60
C GLU A 3 -40.91 0.55 -5.51
N GLY A 4 -40.12 -0.49 -5.70
CA GLY A 4 -39.32 -0.80 -6.88
C GLY A 4 -37.86 -0.57 -6.50
N SER A 5 -37.30 -1.49 -5.71
CA SER A 5 -35.91 -1.48 -5.28
C SER A 5 -34.97 -1.60 -6.48
N ASN A 6 -34.33 -0.50 -6.89
CA ASN A 6 -33.28 -0.51 -7.90
C ASN A 6 -31.92 -0.35 -7.21
N ILE A 7 -31.36 -1.45 -6.73
CA ILE A 7 -29.94 -1.54 -6.36
C ILE A 7 -29.20 -1.90 -7.64
N SER A 8 -28.79 -0.88 -8.39
CA SER A 8 -27.99 -1.04 -9.59
C SER A 8 -26.55 -1.40 -9.22
N ASN A 9 -26.15 -2.60 -9.61
CA ASN A 9 -24.76 -3.09 -9.65
C ASN A 9 -23.84 -2.05 -10.28
N HIS A 10 -22.89 -1.55 -9.51
CA HIS A 10 -21.66 -0.98 -10.04
C HIS A 10 -20.51 -1.57 -9.24
N ASP A 11 -19.46 -1.99 -9.94
CA ASP A 11 -18.10 -2.14 -9.43
C ASP A 11 -17.67 -0.84 -8.73
N ALA A 12 -18.16 -0.64 -7.50
CA ALA A 12 -18.02 0.59 -6.75
C ALA A 12 -16.62 0.64 -6.14
N ARG A 13 -15.59 0.73 -7.00
CA ARG A 13 -14.33 1.35 -6.62
C ARG A 13 -14.68 2.77 -6.20
N LEU A 14 -14.56 3.01 -4.90
CA LEU A 14 -14.90 4.29 -4.32
C LEU A 14 -14.11 5.39 -5.03
N PRO A 15 -14.73 6.54 -5.34
CA PRO A 15 -14.06 7.62 -6.06
C PRO A 15 -12.77 8.07 -5.38
N ILE A 16 -11.79 8.54 -6.14
CA ILE A 16 -10.47 8.99 -5.65
C ILE A 16 -10.55 10.07 -4.55
N TRP A 17 -11.66 10.82 -4.46
CA TRP A 17 -11.93 11.80 -3.40
C TRP A 17 -12.41 11.18 -2.07
N VAL A 18 -12.65 9.87 -2.00
CA VAL A 18 -13.08 9.17 -0.77
C VAL A 18 -11.97 9.06 0.27
N LEU A 19 -10.71 9.05 -0.18
CA LEU A 19 -9.57 9.02 0.72
C LEU A 19 -9.16 10.46 1.07
N SER A 20 -9.13 10.74 2.37
CA SER A 20 -8.53 11.96 2.90
C SER A 20 -7.02 11.96 2.63
N PRO A 21 -6.36 13.14 2.61
CA PRO A 21 -4.90 13.22 2.46
C PRO A 21 -4.12 12.37 3.47
N ARG A 22 -4.69 12.15 4.68
CA ARG A 22 -4.09 11.29 5.71
C ARG A 22 -4.12 9.82 5.31
N GLU A 23 -5.22 9.37 4.73
CA GLU A 23 -5.41 7.98 4.28
C GLU A 23 -4.62 7.68 3.01
N GLU A 24 -4.52 8.64 2.11
CA GLU A 24 -3.63 8.54 0.95
C GLU A 24 -2.15 8.42 1.39
N LYS A 25 -1.76 9.19 2.42
CA LYS A 25 -0.43 9.04 3.05
C LYS A 25 -0.26 7.67 3.70
N GLU A 26 -1.30 7.15 4.35
CA GLU A 26 -1.28 5.81 4.95
C GLU A 26 -1.11 4.72 3.88
N ALA A 27 -1.85 4.78 2.76
CA ALA A 27 -1.71 3.85 1.65
C ALA A 27 -0.27 3.80 1.12
N ARG A 28 0.36 4.96 0.95
CA ARG A 28 1.77 5.06 0.51
C ARG A 28 2.75 4.51 1.54
N LEU A 29 2.49 4.70 2.84
CA LEU A 29 3.31 4.13 3.91
C LEU A 29 3.18 2.61 3.98
N ASN A 30 1.97 2.08 3.79
CA ASN A 30 1.72 0.64 3.75
C ASN A 30 2.40 0.02 2.53
N LEU A 31 2.25 0.64 1.36
CA LEU A 31 2.95 0.22 0.14
C LEU A 31 4.47 0.20 0.34
N LYS A 32 5.03 1.26 0.95
CA LYS A 32 6.46 1.29 1.28
C LYS A 32 6.85 0.10 2.16
N LYS A 33 6.11 -0.16 3.24
CA LYS A 33 6.40 -1.30 4.13
C LYS A 33 6.34 -2.63 3.38
N THR A 34 5.30 -2.84 2.56
CA THR A 34 5.14 -4.06 1.76
C THR A 34 6.25 -4.23 0.73
N ALA A 35 6.67 -3.16 0.05
CA ALA A 35 7.78 -3.19 -0.89
C ALA A 35 9.09 -3.61 -0.21
N TYR A 36 9.40 -3.05 0.97
CA TYR A 36 10.58 -3.45 1.74
C TYR A 36 10.51 -4.91 2.22
N GLN A 37 9.33 -5.39 2.62
CA GLN A 37 9.13 -6.79 3.00
C GLN A 37 9.30 -7.74 1.81
N LYS A 38 8.85 -7.35 0.61
CA LYS A 38 9.02 -8.15 -0.61
C LYS A 38 10.47 -8.18 -1.09
N CYS A 39 11.22 -7.12 -0.82
CA CYS A 39 12.64 -6.99 -1.17
C CYS A 39 13.58 -7.30 0.00
N ASP A 40 13.11 -8.00 1.05
CA ASP A 40 13.88 -8.21 2.30
C ASP A 40 15.24 -8.86 2.06
N ASP A 41 15.33 -9.82 1.13
CA ASP A 41 16.58 -10.49 0.78
C ASP A 41 17.63 -9.52 0.23
N LEU A 42 17.21 -8.56 -0.60
CA LEU A 42 18.08 -7.54 -1.17
C LEU A 42 18.48 -6.50 -0.12
N VAL A 43 17.55 -6.13 0.76
CA VAL A 43 17.82 -5.26 1.90
C VAL A 43 18.85 -5.89 2.85
N ARG A 44 18.72 -7.20 3.10
CA ARG A 44 19.66 -7.98 3.91
C ARG A 44 21.04 -8.04 3.27
N SER A 45 21.12 -8.33 1.97
CA SER A 45 22.38 -8.33 1.23
C SER A 45 23.08 -6.96 1.27
N MET A 46 22.31 -5.87 1.16
CA MET A 46 22.84 -4.52 1.31
C MET A 46 23.35 -4.25 2.74
N ALA A 47 22.61 -4.69 3.77
CA ALA A 47 23.00 -4.54 5.17
C ALA A 47 24.27 -5.34 5.51
N GLU A 48 24.41 -6.56 4.98
CA GLU A 48 25.61 -7.38 5.11
C GLU A 48 26.82 -6.71 4.46
N CYS A 49 26.64 -6.18 3.25
CA CYS A 49 27.69 -5.43 2.56
C CYS A 49 28.09 -4.15 3.32
N ALA A 50 27.12 -3.42 3.85
CA ALA A 50 27.37 -2.23 4.66
C ALA A 50 28.13 -2.58 5.96
N LYS A 51 27.76 -3.69 6.60
CA LYS A 51 28.46 -4.19 7.80
C LYS A 51 29.91 -4.57 7.50
N ALA A 52 30.18 -5.19 6.35
CA ALA A 52 31.53 -5.58 5.95
C ALA A 52 32.42 -4.39 5.57
N ASN A 53 31.85 -3.33 4.98
CA ASN A 53 32.62 -2.18 4.47
C ASN A 53 32.61 -0.94 5.39
N GLY A 54 31.84 -0.95 6.47
CA GLY A 54 31.80 0.13 7.46
C GLY A 54 31.41 1.47 6.83
N LEU A 55 32.21 2.53 7.07
CA LEU A 55 31.97 3.85 6.44
C LEU A 55 32.18 3.88 4.91
N LYS A 56 32.80 2.85 4.32
CA LYS A 56 33.08 2.77 2.87
C LYS A 56 31.99 2.03 2.09
N VAL A 57 30.72 2.17 2.50
CA VAL A 57 29.57 1.56 1.80
C VAL A 57 29.52 2.03 0.34
N PHE A 58 29.88 3.28 0.10
CA PHE A 58 30.02 3.84 -1.24
C PHE A 58 31.49 3.91 -1.63
N PRO A 59 31.91 3.36 -2.79
CA PRO A 59 31.13 2.67 -3.84
C PRO A 59 31.02 1.14 -3.69
N ALA A 60 31.58 0.55 -2.61
CA ALA A 60 31.76 -0.90 -2.50
C ALA A 60 30.47 -1.74 -2.59
N CYS A 61 29.33 -1.17 -2.17
CA CYS A 61 28.03 -1.83 -2.14
C CYS A 61 27.04 -1.29 -3.19
N ASP A 62 27.52 -0.59 -4.22
CA ASP A 62 26.66 0.01 -5.24
C ASP A 62 25.81 -1.04 -5.96
N LYS A 63 26.37 -2.22 -6.26
CA LYS A 63 25.63 -3.31 -6.93
C LYS A 63 24.45 -3.81 -6.10
N GLN A 64 24.62 -3.93 -4.79
CA GLN A 64 23.57 -4.37 -3.87
C GLN A 64 22.52 -3.28 -3.69
N ARG A 65 22.96 -2.01 -3.60
CA ARG A 65 22.06 -0.85 -3.57
C ARG A 65 21.18 -0.81 -4.81
N ASP A 66 21.77 -0.91 -6.00
CA ASP A 66 21.04 -0.71 -7.25
C ASP A 66 19.97 -1.78 -7.42
N LYS A 67 20.28 -3.05 -7.12
CA LYS A 67 19.31 -4.15 -7.10
C LYS A 67 18.18 -3.93 -6.09
N MET A 68 18.52 -3.50 -4.87
CA MET A 68 17.54 -3.20 -3.83
C MET A 68 16.61 -2.06 -4.28
N THR A 69 17.17 -0.98 -4.83
CA THR A 69 16.44 0.18 -5.32
C THR A 69 15.53 -0.19 -6.49
N GLU A 70 16.01 -1.00 -7.44
CA GLU A 70 15.23 -1.50 -8.56
C GLU A 70 14.00 -2.29 -8.08
N CYS A 71 14.19 -3.21 -7.13
CA CYS A 71 13.09 -3.98 -6.55
C CYS A 71 12.07 -3.08 -5.85
N ILE A 72 12.51 -2.11 -5.05
CA ILE A 72 11.59 -1.21 -4.34
C ILE A 72 10.84 -0.30 -5.32
N LEU A 73 11.52 0.22 -6.33
CA LEU A 73 10.93 1.09 -7.35
C LEU A 73 9.88 0.37 -8.18
N PHE A 74 10.07 -0.92 -8.49
CA PHE A 74 9.09 -1.73 -9.19
C PHE A 74 7.70 -1.66 -8.52
N TYR A 75 7.64 -1.80 -7.19
CA TYR A 75 6.39 -1.72 -6.44
C TYR A 75 5.86 -0.30 -6.25
N GLN A 76 6.71 0.73 -6.37
CA GLN A 76 6.32 2.13 -6.17
C GLN A 76 5.88 2.83 -7.46
N VAL A 77 6.40 2.40 -8.62
CA VAL A 77 6.09 2.98 -9.92
C VAL A 77 4.74 2.48 -10.44
N ASP A 78 4.43 1.20 -10.24
CA ASP A 78 3.15 0.63 -10.69
C ASP A 78 2.01 1.09 -9.77
N THR A 79 1.05 1.81 -10.34
CA THR A 79 -0.12 2.33 -9.64
C THR A 79 -1.01 1.22 -9.09
N LYS A 80 -0.95 0.01 -9.68
CA LYS A 80 -1.72 -1.15 -9.24
C LYS A 80 -1.50 -1.50 -7.77
N TYR A 81 -0.26 -1.44 -7.29
CA TYR A 81 0.03 -1.76 -5.89
C TYR A 81 -0.45 -0.67 -4.94
N LEU A 82 -0.41 0.60 -5.38
CA LEU A 82 -0.97 1.71 -4.60
C LEU A 82 -2.49 1.60 -4.53
N ASP A 83 -3.16 1.26 -5.63
CA ASP A 83 -4.61 1.08 -5.68
C ASP A 83 -5.07 -0.07 -4.78
N GLN A 84 -4.32 -1.18 -4.71
CA GLN A 84 -4.60 -2.25 -3.76
C GLN A 84 -4.55 -1.79 -2.29
N GLU A 85 -3.59 -0.94 -1.92
CA GLU A 85 -3.52 -0.41 -0.56
C GLU A 85 -4.64 0.60 -0.27
N ARG A 86 -5.07 1.36 -1.27
CA ARG A 86 -6.24 2.25 -1.18
C ARG A 86 -7.53 1.45 -0.98
N ASP A 87 -7.73 0.38 -1.74
CA ASP A 87 -8.89 -0.50 -1.65
C ASP A 87 -9.03 -1.11 -0.25
N LYS A 88 -7.93 -1.51 0.39
CA LYS A 88 -7.94 -2.00 1.78
C LYS A 88 -8.44 -0.96 2.79
N ILE A 89 -8.10 0.32 2.59
CA ILE A 89 -8.55 1.40 3.48
C ILE A 89 -10.04 1.66 3.26
N VAL A 90 -10.47 1.66 2.00
CA VAL A 90 -11.86 1.76 1.60
C VAL A 90 -12.71 0.65 2.22
N GLU A 91 -12.26 -0.60 2.12
CA GLU A 91 -12.97 -1.76 2.68
C GLU A 91 -13.12 -1.65 4.21
N LYS A 92 -12.05 -1.25 4.91
CA LYS A 92 -12.11 -0.97 6.36
C LYS A 92 -13.14 0.10 6.72
N LYS A 93 -13.27 1.14 5.90
CA LYS A 93 -14.28 2.19 6.10
C LYS A 93 -15.70 1.65 5.93
N ILE A 94 -15.95 0.90 4.87
CA ILE A 94 -17.26 0.30 4.59
C ILE A 94 -17.68 -0.57 5.78
N ASN A 95 -16.80 -1.47 6.22
CA ASN A 95 -17.06 -2.34 7.36
C ASN A 95 -17.39 -1.55 8.64
N ARG A 96 -16.65 -0.48 8.92
CA ARG A 96 -16.88 0.38 10.08
C ARG A 96 -18.22 1.14 10.01
N LEU A 97 -18.67 1.51 8.81
CA LEU A 97 -19.97 2.15 8.60
C LEU A 97 -21.11 1.15 8.78
N ASP A 98 -20.97 -0.06 8.24
CA ASP A 98 -21.96 -1.13 8.39
C ASP A 98 -22.17 -1.51 9.85
N GLU A 99 -21.10 -1.61 10.64
CA GLU A 99 -21.20 -1.85 12.08
C GLU A 99 -21.97 -0.73 12.82
N GLN A 100 -21.75 0.53 12.45
CA GLN A 100 -22.47 1.65 13.05
C GLN A 100 -23.95 1.65 12.68
N ILE A 101 -24.29 1.31 11.43
CA ILE A 101 -25.67 1.20 10.99
C ILE A 101 -26.38 0.08 11.75
N LYS A 102 -25.74 -1.09 11.91
CA LYS A 102 -26.28 -2.21 12.71
C LYS A 102 -26.54 -1.80 14.15
N ARG A 103 -25.61 -1.07 14.79
CA ARG A 103 -25.77 -0.58 16.18
C ARG A 103 -26.85 0.49 16.36
N ARG A 104 -27.20 1.24 15.31
CA ARG A 104 -28.26 2.26 15.36
C ARG A 104 -29.65 1.69 15.07
N ARG A 105 -29.74 0.52 14.44
CA ARG A 105 -30.99 -0.15 14.05
C ARG A 105 -31.44 -1.23 15.04
N GLY A 106 -30.52 -1.75 15.86
CA GLY A 106 -30.85 -2.59 17.02
C GLY A 106 -31.02 -1.74 18.27
#